data_AF-A4IPG0-F1
#
_entry.id   AF-A4IPG0-F1
#
_cell.length_a   1.000
_cell.length_b   1.000
_cell.length_c   1.000
_cell.angle_alpha   90.00
_cell.angle_beta   90.00
_cell.angle_gamma   90.00
#
_symmetry.space_group_name_H-M   'P 1'
#
loop_
_entity.id
_entity.type
_entity.pdbx_description
1 polymer ?
#
loop_
_entity_poly.entity_id
_entity_poly.type
_entity_poly.pdbx_seq_one_letter_code
_entity_poly.pdbx_strand_id
1 'polypeptide(L)' 'MDPSVFEYQNGYVKIPQGPGLGIEIHEEYVREMSEIGHTWKNPVWRHVDGSVAEW' A
#
# COMPACT_ATOMS: atom_id res chain seq x y z
N MET A 1 8.86 8.12 14.76
CA MET A 1 7.65 8.14 13.94
C MET A 1 6.43 8.16 14.82
N ASP A 2 5.50 9.03 14.48
CA ASP A 2 4.19 9.17 15.13
C ASP A 2 3.10 8.46 14.31
N PRO A 3 2.48 7.39 14.83
CA PRO A 3 1.41 6.67 14.13
C PRO A 3 0.05 7.37 14.22
N SER A 4 -0.12 8.38 15.09
CA SER A 4 -1.43 9.01 15.37
C SER A 4 -2.02 9.73 14.14
N VAL A 5 -1.18 10.09 13.16
CA VAL A 5 -1.58 10.69 11.89
C VAL A 5 -2.57 9.84 11.07
N PHE A 6 -2.64 8.53 11.33
CA PHE A 6 -3.57 7.59 10.69
C PHE A 6 -4.63 7.03 11.65
N GLU A 7 -4.89 7.69 12.79
CA GLU A 7 -5.98 7.28 13.67
C GLU A 7 -7.34 7.36 12.98
N TYR A 8 -8.05 6.24 12.99
CA TYR A 8 -9.41 6.15 12.46
C TYR A 8 -10.43 6.46 13.54
N GLN A 9 -11.42 7.30 13.20
CA GLN A 9 -12.57 7.60 14.05
C GLN A 9 -13.84 7.46 13.20
N ASN A 10 -14.74 6.57 13.64
CA ASN A 10 -16.00 6.28 12.95
C ASN A 10 -15.86 5.87 11.46
N GLY A 11 -14.78 5.17 11.11
CA GLY A 11 -14.50 4.76 9.73
C GLY A 11 -13.83 5.82 8.86
N TYR A 12 -13.48 6.98 9.43
CA TYR A 12 -12.81 8.07 8.73
C TYR A 12 -11.42 8.31 9.31
N VAL A 13 -10.48 8.73 8.47
CA VAL A 13 -9.17 9.25 8.89
C VAL A 13 -9.21 10.78 8.82
N LYS A 14 -8.53 11.43 9.77
CA LYS A 14 -8.39 12.90 9.75
C LYS A 14 -7.38 13.31 8.69
N ILE A 15 -7.54 14.52 8.15
CA ILE A 15 -6.55 15.10 7.25
C ILE A 15 -5.29 15.43 8.08
N PRO A 16 -4.10 14.93 7.70
CA PRO A 16 -2.85 15.31 8.36
C PRO A 16 -2.63 16.82 8.33
N GLN A 17 -2.16 17.40 9.44
CA GLN A 17 -1.99 18.86 9.59
C GLN A 17 -0.53 19.31 9.42
N GLY A 18 0.39 18.37 9.20
CA GLY A 18 1.80 18.66 8.95
C GLY A 18 2.05 19.20 7.53
N PRO A 19 3.27 19.71 7.26
CA PRO A 19 3.63 20.19 5.93
C PRO A 19 3.62 19.07 4.88
N GLY A 20 3.31 19.42 3.63
CA GLY A 20 3.28 18.47 2.52
C GLY A 20 2.22 17.38 2.72
N LEU A 21 2.64 16.12 2.71
CA LEU A 21 1.74 14.98 2.97
C LEU A 21 1.43 14.79 4.47
N GLY A 22 2.14 15.50 5.36
CA GLY A 22 1.92 15.41 6.79
C GLY A 22 2.30 14.06 7.42
N ILE A 23 3.25 13.34 6.82
CA ILE A 23 3.74 12.03 7.29
C ILE A 23 5.28 12.00 7.32
N GLU A 24 5.83 11.15 8.18
CA GLU A 24 7.25 10.81 8.23
C GLU A 24 7.48 9.40 7.73
N ILE A 25 8.57 9.18 6.98
CA ILE A 25 8.93 7.87 6.42
C ILE A 25 10.11 7.30 7.19
N HIS A 26 10.04 6.03 7.56
CA HIS A 26 11.19 5.28 8.06
C HIS A 26 12.07 4.80 6.91
N GLU A 27 12.92 5.67 6.37
CA GLU A 27 13.68 5.34 5.16
C GLU A 27 14.56 4.11 5.31
N GLU A 28 15.20 3.91 6.47
CA GLU A 28 16.05 2.74 6.72
C GLU A 28 15.27 1.43 6.55
N TYR A 29 14.09 1.37 7.16
CA TYR A 29 13.20 0.21 7.05
C TYR A 29 12.66 0.02 5.63
N VAL A 30 12.38 1.10 4.90
CA VAL A 30 11.98 1.02 3.50
C VAL A 30 13.11 0.41 2.65
N ARG A 31 14.37 0.81 2.89
CA ARG A 31 15.53 0.26 2.18
C ARG A 31 15.71 -1.22 2.48
N GLU A 32 15.67 -1.62 3.75
CA GLU A 32 15.74 -3.02 4.18
C GLU A 32 14.65 -3.88 3.51
N MET A 33 13.39 -3.45 3.57
CA MET A 33 12.28 -4.19 2.97
C MET A 33 12.36 -4.22 1.44
N SER A 34 12.96 -3.21 0.80
CA SER A 34 13.14 -3.19 -0.66
C SER A 34 14.11 -4.26 -1.17
N GLU A 35 15.03 -4.72 -0.33
CA GLU A 35 15.94 -5.84 -0.65
C GLU A 35 15.18 -7.17 -0.70
N ILE A 36 14.05 -7.26 0.01
CA ILE A 36 13.16 -8.42 0.00
C ILE A 36 12.29 -8.35 -1.26
N GLY A 37 12.78 -8.93 -2.35
CA GLY A 37 12.03 -8.99 -3.61
C GLY A 37 10.68 -9.71 -3.48
N HIS A 38 9.74 -9.39 -4.36
CA HIS A 38 8.42 -10.04 -4.43
C HIS A 38 8.15 -10.55 -5.84
N THR A 39 7.67 -11.78 -5.98
CA THR A 39 7.17 -12.30 -7.28
C THR A 39 5.67 -12.06 -7.38
N TRP A 40 5.24 -10.81 -7.16
CA TRP A 40 3.84 -10.47 -7.32
C TRP A 40 3.49 -10.45 -8.81
N LYS A 41 2.45 -11.20 -9.17
CA LYS A 41 1.87 -11.22 -10.50
C LYS A 41 0.36 -11.16 -10.34
N ASN A 42 -0.31 -10.37 -11.17
CA ASN A 42 -1.76 -10.39 -11.23
C ASN A 42 -2.24 -11.82 -11.54
N PRO A 43 -3.23 -12.35 -10.80
CA PRO A 43 -3.79 -13.65 -11.12
C PRO A 43 -4.49 -13.57 -12.48
N VAL A 44 -4.09 -14.46 -13.39
CA VAL A 44 -4.69 -14.53 -14.73
C VAL A 44 -5.91 -15.44 -14.67
N TRP A 45 -7.07 -14.86 -14.93
CA TRP A 45 -8.31 -15.62 -15.04
C TRP A 45 -8.50 -16.08 -16.49
N ARG A 46 -9.02 -17.29 -16.67
CA ARG A 46 -9.31 -17.86 -17.98
C ARG A 46 -10.74 -18.37 -18.04
N HIS A 47 -11.40 -18.14 -19.17
CA HIS A 47 -12.67 -18.76 -19.49
C HIS A 47 -12.48 -20.26 -19.79
N VAL A 48 -13.59 -21.01 -19.86
CA VAL A 48 -13.57 -22.47 -20.10
C VAL A 48 -12.91 -22.83 -21.44
N ASP A 49 -12.98 -21.93 -22.42
CA ASP A 49 -12.34 -22.05 -23.74
C ASP A 49 -10.85 -21.68 -23.75
N GLY A 50 -10.28 -21.29 -22.60
CA GLY A 50 -8.88 -20.92 -22.43
C GLY A 50 -8.54 -19.46 -22.73
N SER A 51 -9.51 -18.67 -23.22
CA SER A 51 -9.33 -17.23 -23.43
C SER A 51 -9.13 -16.48 -22.11
N VAL A 52 -8.40 -15.37 -22.14
CA VAL A 52 -8.10 -14.55 -20.94
C VAL A 52 -9.34 -13.73 -20.58
N ALA A 53 -9.74 -13.78 -19.32
CA ALA A 53 -10.78 -12.93 -18.77
C ALA A 53 -10.19 -11.61 -18.26
N GLU A 54 -10.94 -10.52 -18.42
CA GLU A 54 -10.57 -9.22 -17.83
C GLU A 54 -10.70 -9.24 -16.30
N TRP A 55 -9.93 -8.37 -15.66
CA TRP A 55 -9.86 -8.22 -14.21
C TRP A 55 -10.73 -7.06 -13.72
#